data_AF-A0A7G1IA66-F1
#
_entry.id   AF-A0A7G1IA66-F1
#
_cell.length_a   1.000
_cell.length_b   1.000
_cell.length_c   1.000
_cell.angle_alpha   90.00
_cell.angle_beta   90.00
_cell.angle_gamma   90.00
#
_symmetry.space_group_name_H-M   'P 1'
#
loop_
_entity.id
_entity.type
_entity.pdbx_description
1 polymer ?
#
loop_
_entity_poly.entity_id
_entity_poly.type
_entity_poly.pdbx_seq_one_letter_code
_entity_poly.pdbx_strand_id
1 'polypeptide(L)'
;MSGPRYLGGAGRWRDSGMAGTEQRSKRRFVDADEREAVGALVGIIREVRPHVVVSYDPGGGYGHPDHVHTHKVTAAAVAAADTSDFPGDPWTVPKVYWTVFGLSAFRAAKQDLAAEDLRPEWVMPPDEVPFAFPDERIDAVVEGDSHAQAAKAAALAAHATQVTVGPTGRACALSNNMALPIAAQEHYVLAAGVAGTAMNVAGKQICSPVWASPVTARRLPIRQPRKEFAWTPTWTLTCSTGRTGWTACSGSSARSSPRSTASQPDRNSAARRLG
;
A
#
# COMPACT_ATOMS: atom_id res chain seq x y z
N MET A 1 8.50 -22.87 14.86
CA MET A 1 7.46 -23.14 13.86
C MET A 1 8.05 -22.87 12.48
N SER A 2 8.06 -23.83 11.56
CA SER A 2 8.61 -23.68 10.21
C SER A 2 7.49 -23.38 9.22
N GLY A 3 7.15 -22.10 9.03
CA GLY A 3 6.14 -21.68 8.06
C GLY A 3 5.61 -20.27 8.32
N PRO A 4 4.86 -19.69 7.35
CA PRO A 4 4.27 -18.36 7.52
C PRO A 4 3.23 -18.36 8.64
N ARG A 5 3.21 -17.28 9.42
CA ARG A 5 2.14 -16.99 10.39
C ARG A 5 1.10 -16.10 9.72
N TYR A 6 -0.07 -16.65 9.42
CA TYR A 6 -1.19 -15.85 8.91
C TYR A 6 -1.84 -15.07 10.05
N LEU A 7 -2.01 -13.75 9.87
CA LEU A 7 -2.61 -12.87 10.87
C LEU A 7 -4.01 -13.36 11.24
N GLY A 8 -4.27 -13.55 12.54
CA GLY A 8 -5.56 -14.04 13.04
C GLY A 8 -5.89 -15.50 12.67
N GLY A 9 -4.93 -16.25 12.11
CA GLY A 9 -5.10 -17.62 11.64
C GLY A 9 -5.30 -17.72 10.12
N ALA A 10 -4.92 -18.86 9.54
CA ALA A 10 -5.02 -19.09 8.10
C ALA A 10 -6.46 -18.91 7.61
N GLY A 11 -6.65 -18.02 6.64
CA GLY A 11 -7.97 -17.71 6.11
C GLY A 11 -8.88 -16.97 7.10
N ARG A 12 -8.37 -16.14 8.01
CA ARG A 12 -9.19 -15.20 8.81
C ARG A 12 -9.74 -14.08 7.93
N TRP A 13 -8.85 -13.32 7.32
CA TRP A 13 -9.17 -12.27 6.36
C TRP A 13 -8.79 -12.68 4.93
N ARG A 14 -9.64 -12.33 3.98
CA ARG A 14 -9.48 -12.60 2.56
C ARG A 14 -8.74 -11.45 1.90
N ASP A 15 -7.92 -11.77 0.90
CA ASP A 15 -7.43 -10.81 -0.10
C ASP A 15 -8.58 -9.95 -0.64
N SER A 16 -8.37 -8.63 -0.63
CA SER A 16 -9.37 -7.62 -0.94
C SER A 16 -9.50 -7.32 -2.43
N GLY A 17 -8.58 -7.86 -3.24
CA GLY A 17 -8.44 -7.61 -4.67
C GLY A 17 -7.77 -6.28 -5.01
N MET A 18 -7.39 -6.13 -6.28
CA MET A 18 -6.86 -4.88 -6.82
C MET A 18 -7.91 -3.75 -6.72
N ALA A 19 -7.45 -2.51 -6.59
CA ALA A 19 -8.31 -1.34 -6.66
C ALA A 19 -9.18 -1.36 -7.94
N GLY A 20 -10.48 -1.08 -7.79
CA GLY A 20 -11.43 -1.08 -8.90
C GLY A 20 -12.03 -2.45 -9.27
N THR A 21 -11.61 -3.54 -8.62
CA THR A 21 -12.22 -4.86 -8.82
C THR A 21 -13.49 -5.05 -7.98
N GLU A 22 -14.37 -5.96 -8.42
CA GLU A 22 -15.67 -6.20 -7.77
C GLU A 22 -15.51 -6.79 -6.36
N GLN A 23 -16.20 -6.21 -5.39
CA GLN A 23 -16.14 -6.62 -3.99
C GLN A 23 -17.13 -7.76 -3.71
N ARG A 24 -16.64 -9.00 -3.72
CA ARG A 24 -17.50 -10.20 -3.58
C ARG A 24 -17.43 -10.90 -2.21
N SER A 25 -16.82 -10.31 -1.19
CA SER A 25 -16.64 -10.98 0.11
C SER A 25 -16.90 -10.08 1.30
N LYS A 26 -17.53 -10.65 2.33
CA LYS A 26 -17.78 -10.02 3.64
C LYS A 26 -16.60 -10.11 4.62
N ARG A 27 -15.47 -10.68 4.19
CA ARG A 27 -14.30 -10.96 5.03
C ARG A 27 -13.00 -10.39 4.45
N ARG A 28 -13.09 -9.37 3.61
CA ARG A 28 -11.92 -8.72 3.01
C ARG A 28 -11.07 -8.10 4.12
N PHE A 29 -9.75 -8.13 3.96
CA PHE A 29 -8.85 -7.61 4.97
C PHE A 29 -9.00 -6.10 5.15
N VAL A 30 -9.21 -5.34 4.07
CA VAL A 30 -9.44 -3.89 4.15
C VAL A 30 -10.72 -3.51 4.92
N ASP A 31 -11.65 -4.44 5.07
CA ASP A 31 -12.94 -4.24 5.76
C ASP A 31 -12.92 -4.86 7.18
N ALA A 32 -11.76 -5.34 7.65
CA ALA A 32 -11.61 -5.91 8.99
C ALA A 32 -11.92 -4.88 10.08
N ASP A 33 -12.48 -5.33 11.20
CA ASP A 33 -12.49 -4.51 12.41
C ASP A 33 -11.03 -4.18 12.80
N GLU A 34 -10.73 -2.89 12.89
CA GLU A 34 -9.37 -2.42 13.12
C GLU A 34 -8.81 -2.94 14.44
N ARG A 35 -9.64 -2.98 15.51
CA ARG A 35 -9.21 -3.45 16.82
C ARG A 35 -8.90 -4.94 16.80
N GLU A 36 -9.64 -5.74 16.04
CA GLU A 36 -9.33 -7.16 15.85
C GLU A 36 -8.00 -7.37 15.10
N ALA A 37 -7.80 -6.68 13.97
CA ALA A 37 -6.60 -6.83 13.15
C ALA A 37 -5.34 -6.34 13.89
N VAL A 38 -5.44 -5.16 14.53
CA VAL A 38 -4.36 -4.60 15.35
C VAL A 38 -4.08 -5.49 16.56
N GLY A 39 -5.11 -5.93 17.29
CA GLY A 39 -4.93 -6.79 18.47
C GLY A 39 -4.28 -8.13 18.13
N ALA A 40 -4.63 -8.72 16.98
CA ALA A 40 -3.99 -9.94 16.50
C ALA A 40 -2.49 -9.73 16.26
N LEU A 41 -2.09 -8.59 15.66
CA LEU A 41 -0.69 -8.31 15.39
C LEU A 41 0.08 -7.90 16.66
N VAL A 42 -0.55 -7.16 17.59
CA VAL A 42 0.02 -6.86 18.92
C VAL A 42 0.38 -8.14 19.66
N GLY A 43 -0.53 -9.14 19.65
CA GLY A 43 -0.26 -10.46 20.24
C GLY A 43 1.00 -11.11 19.67
N ILE A 44 1.18 -11.06 18.35
CA ILE A 44 2.38 -11.60 17.68
C ILE A 44 3.63 -10.80 18.07
N ILE A 45 3.55 -9.46 18.09
CA ILE A 45 4.69 -8.61 18.46
C ILE A 45 5.14 -8.88 19.90
N ARG A 46 4.22 -9.02 20.84
CA ARG A 46 4.55 -9.29 22.25
C ARG A 46 5.08 -10.71 22.47
N GLU A 47 4.59 -11.67 21.71
CA GLU A 47 5.11 -13.04 21.74
C GLU A 47 6.53 -13.13 21.17
N VAL A 48 6.77 -12.55 19.99
CA VAL A 48 8.04 -12.66 19.26
C VAL A 48 9.10 -11.70 19.82
N ARG A 49 8.68 -10.56 20.39
CA ARG A 49 9.55 -9.47 20.85
C ARG A 49 10.56 -9.04 19.79
N PRO A 50 10.10 -8.65 18.59
CA PRO A 50 11.00 -8.37 17.47
C PRO A 50 11.87 -7.13 17.76
N HIS A 51 13.17 -7.25 17.49
CA HIS A 51 14.10 -6.12 17.48
C HIS A 51 13.86 -5.18 16.28
N VAL A 52 13.36 -5.74 15.17
CA VAL A 52 13.06 -5.01 13.93
C VAL A 52 11.71 -5.47 13.40
N VAL A 53 10.85 -4.52 13.04
CA VAL A 53 9.62 -4.76 12.27
C VAL A 53 9.76 -4.11 10.89
N VAL A 54 9.42 -4.85 9.83
CA VAL A 54 9.40 -4.34 8.45
C VAL A 54 7.99 -4.48 7.90
N SER A 55 7.50 -3.44 7.23
CA SER A 55 6.21 -3.45 6.51
C SER A 55 6.28 -2.54 5.29
N TYR A 56 5.18 -2.34 4.58
CA TYR A 56 5.12 -1.41 3.45
C TYR A 56 5.19 0.05 3.91
N ASP A 57 5.57 0.94 2.99
CA ASP A 57 5.42 2.38 3.17
C ASP A 57 3.93 2.81 3.21
N PRO A 58 3.59 4.07 3.57
CA PRO A 58 2.19 4.53 3.66
C PRO A 58 1.35 4.39 2.38
N GLY A 59 1.98 4.41 1.21
CA GLY A 59 1.37 4.18 -0.09
C GLY A 59 1.24 2.70 -0.45
N GLY A 60 1.78 1.77 0.35
CA GLY A 60 1.70 0.34 0.10
C GLY A 60 2.56 -0.11 -1.08
N GLY A 61 3.64 0.63 -1.40
CA GLY A 61 4.41 0.45 -2.63
C GLY A 61 3.58 0.83 -3.86
N TYR A 62 3.18 -0.15 -4.67
CA TYR A 62 2.40 0.11 -5.90
C TYR A 62 0.93 0.44 -5.67
N GLY A 63 0.48 0.64 -4.43
CA GLY A 63 -0.88 1.08 -4.12
C GLY A 63 -1.92 -0.04 -3.97
N HIS A 64 -1.51 -1.29 -3.76
CA HIS A 64 -2.48 -2.35 -3.46
C HIS A 64 -3.28 -2.02 -2.19
N PRO A 65 -4.62 -2.15 -2.19
CA PRO A 65 -5.43 -1.86 -1.00
C PRO A 65 -4.98 -2.63 0.24
N ASP A 66 -4.65 -3.92 0.10
CA ASP A 66 -4.15 -4.72 1.23
C ASP A 66 -2.76 -4.31 1.70
N HIS A 67 -1.88 -3.77 0.83
CA HIS A 67 -0.56 -3.29 1.26
C HIS A 67 -0.71 -2.02 2.09
N VAL A 68 -1.56 -1.09 1.63
CA VAL A 68 -1.90 0.13 2.38
C VAL A 68 -2.54 -0.22 3.73
N HIS A 69 -3.46 -1.19 3.76
CA HIS A 69 -4.08 -1.62 5.01
C HIS A 69 -3.10 -2.35 5.92
N THR A 70 -2.20 -3.17 5.37
CA THR A 70 -1.11 -3.82 6.12
C THR A 70 -0.20 -2.78 6.78
N HIS A 71 0.17 -1.71 6.06
CA HIS A 71 0.91 -0.59 6.64
C HIS A 71 0.18 0.01 7.85
N LYS A 72 -1.11 0.35 7.69
CA LYS A 72 -1.93 0.94 8.76
C LYS A 72 -2.03 0.05 9.99
N VAL A 73 -2.37 -1.23 9.80
CA VAL A 73 -2.47 -2.21 10.89
C VAL A 73 -1.13 -2.41 11.57
N THR A 74 -0.03 -2.48 10.81
CA THR A 74 1.32 -2.64 11.39
C THR A 74 1.74 -1.42 12.20
N ALA A 75 1.53 -0.21 11.69
CA ALA A 75 1.87 1.02 12.39
C ALA A 75 1.09 1.15 13.71
N ALA A 76 -0.22 0.87 13.68
CA ALA A 76 -1.06 0.88 14.88
C ALA A 76 -0.65 -0.22 15.88
N ALA A 77 -0.35 -1.44 15.41
CA ALA A 77 0.07 -2.53 16.27
C ALA A 77 1.43 -2.29 16.93
N VAL A 78 2.41 -1.72 16.19
CA VAL A 78 3.70 -1.36 16.77
C VAL A 78 3.53 -0.29 17.86
N ALA A 79 2.69 0.72 17.64
CA ALA A 79 2.42 1.75 18.64
C ALA A 79 1.70 1.18 19.88
N ALA A 80 0.74 0.27 19.68
CA ALA A 80 -0.01 -0.36 20.78
C ALA A 80 0.76 -1.49 21.49
N ALA A 81 1.86 -1.98 20.91
CA ALA A 81 2.62 -3.08 21.49
C ALA A 81 3.26 -2.72 22.83
N ASP A 82 3.59 -1.44 23.07
CA ASP A 82 4.17 -0.98 24.35
C ASP A 82 3.15 -0.55 25.42
N THR A 83 1.86 -0.51 25.07
CA THR A 83 0.79 -0.04 25.97
C THR A 83 0.14 -1.21 26.73
N SER A 84 -0.84 -0.93 27.58
CA SER A 84 -1.66 -1.96 28.24
C SER A 84 -3.03 -2.19 27.58
N ASP A 85 -3.26 -1.63 26.39
CA ASP A 85 -4.60 -1.64 25.74
C ASP A 85 -5.01 -3.02 25.20
N PHE A 86 -4.02 -3.92 25.05
CA PHE A 86 -4.19 -5.30 24.62
C PHE A 86 -3.55 -6.27 25.64
N PRO A 87 -3.92 -7.56 25.67
CA PRO A 87 -3.33 -8.55 26.58
C PRO A 87 -1.84 -8.86 26.30
N GLY A 88 -1.17 -9.43 27.32
CA GLY A 88 0.23 -9.86 27.26
C GLY A 88 1.23 -8.79 27.69
N ASP A 89 2.48 -9.19 27.96
CA ASP A 89 3.51 -8.26 28.44
C ASP A 89 3.89 -7.24 27.34
N PRO A 90 3.90 -5.92 27.64
CA PRO A 90 4.23 -4.91 26.65
C PRO A 90 5.64 -5.06 26.06
N TRP A 91 5.79 -4.70 24.79
CA TRP A 91 7.07 -4.70 24.08
C TRP A 91 7.20 -3.46 23.19
N THR A 92 8.20 -2.64 23.47
CA THR A 92 8.62 -1.55 22.58
C THR A 92 9.50 -2.10 21.47
N VAL A 93 9.05 -2.01 20.22
CA VAL A 93 9.86 -2.40 19.06
C VAL A 93 11.00 -1.38 18.87
N PRO A 94 12.28 -1.81 18.91
CA PRO A 94 13.41 -0.88 18.81
C PRO A 94 13.53 -0.15 17.46
N LYS A 95 13.27 -0.83 16.34
CA LYS A 95 13.38 -0.26 14.98
C LYS A 95 12.24 -0.70 14.08
N VAL A 96 11.71 0.23 13.31
CA VAL A 96 10.65 0.00 12.33
C VAL A 96 11.11 0.51 10.98
N TYR A 97 11.01 -0.34 9.96
CA TYR A 97 11.39 0.01 8.60
C TYR A 97 10.23 -0.17 7.61
N TRP A 98 10.22 0.67 6.59
CA TRP A 98 9.46 0.44 5.37
C TRP A 98 10.35 -0.23 4.33
N THR A 99 9.92 -1.36 3.78
CA THR A 99 10.55 -1.91 2.58
C THR A 99 10.13 -1.04 1.39
N VAL A 100 11.10 -0.60 0.60
CA VAL A 100 10.87 0.32 -0.53
C VAL A 100 11.60 -0.14 -1.79
N PHE A 101 11.14 0.36 -2.93
CA PHE A 101 11.71 0.04 -4.24
C PHE A 101 12.77 1.08 -4.63
N GLY A 102 14.05 0.75 -4.54
CA GLY A 102 15.16 1.67 -4.87
C GLY A 102 15.31 1.88 -6.38
N LEU A 103 15.16 3.13 -6.83
CA LEU A 103 15.11 3.44 -8.27
C LEU A 103 16.45 3.22 -8.98
N SER A 104 17.56 3.68 -8.39
CA SER A 104 18.90 3.56 -8.99
C SER A 104 19.32 2.09 -9.10
N ALA A 105 19.14 1.31 -8.02
CA ALA A 105 19.45 -0.10 -7.96
C ALA A 105 18.61 -0.92 -8.94
N PHE A 106 17.32 -0.61 -9.07
CA PHE A 106 16.48 -1.24 -10.08
C PHE A 106 16.98 -0.97 -11.50
N ARG A 107 17.31 0.29 -11.83
CA ARG A 107 17.83 0.65 -13.15
C ARG A 107 19.15 -0.06 -13.46
N ALA A 108 20.07 -0.10 -12.51
CA ALA A 108 21.34 -0.83 -12.66
C ALA A 108 21.10 -2.33 -12.87
N ALA A 109 20.31 -2.96 -12.00
CA ALA A 109 20.02 -4.38 -12.10
C ALA A 109 19.27 -4.73 -13.41
N LYS A 110 18.42 -3.83 -13.90
CA LYS A 110 17.75 -3.95 -15.20
C LYS A 110 18.74 -3.89 -16.36
N GLN A 111 19.71 -2.97 -16.31
CA GLN A 111 20.75 -2.82 -17.34
C GLN A 111 21.69 -4.03 -17.41
N ASP A 112 21.91 -4.70 -16.27
CA ASP A 112 22.77 -5.89 -16.19
C ASP A 112 22.10 -7.18 -16.69
N LEU A 113 20.80 -7.16 -17.01
CA LEU A 113 20.11 -8.33 -17.58
C LEU A 113 20.50 -8.53 -19.04
N ALA A 114 20.80 -9.78 -19.39
CA ALA A 114 21.09 -10.22 -20.75
C ALA A 114 19.88 -10.92 -21.37
N ALA A 115 19.91 -11.15 -22.69
CA ALA A 115 18.79 -11.73 -23.41
C ALA A 115 18.46 -13.17 -22.93
N GLU A 116 19.47 -13.93 -22.54
CA GLU A 116 19.34 -15.27 -21.97
C GLU A 116 18.67 -15.32 -20.59
N ASP A 117 18.61 -14.19 -19.88
CA ASP A 117 17.93 -14.09 -18.58
C ASP A 117 16.41 -14.00 -18.74
N LEU A 118 15.94 -13.67 -19.95
CA LEU A 118 14.56 -13.30 -20.24
C LEU A 118 13.85 -14.39 -21.05
N ARG A 119 12.53 -14.48 -20.88
CA ARG A 119 11.68 -15.27 -21.76
C ARG A 119 11.22 -14.44 -22.98
N PRO A 120 10.98 -15.05 -24.15
CA PRO A 120 10.63 -14.31 -25.37
C PRO A 120 9.39 -13.41 -25.26
N GLU A 121 8.42 -13.78 -24.43
CA GLU A 121 7.17 -13.05 -24.21
C GLU A 121 7.28 -11.92 -23.18
N TRP A 122 8.43 -11.77 -22.52
CA TRP A 122 8.60 -10.77 -21.48
C TRP A 122 8.95 -9.39 -22.06
N VAL A 123 8.38 -8.37 -21.42
CA VAL A 123 8.60 -6.97 -21.77
C VAL A 123 9.41 -6.30 -20.68
N MET A 124 10.46 -5.59 -21.07
CA MET A 124 11.25 -4.79 -20.13
C MET A 124 10.44 -3.59 -19.63
N PRO A 125 10.41 -3.34 -18.32
CA PRO A 125 9.64 -2.25 -17.73
C PRO A 125 10.20 -0.87 -18.10
N PRO A 126 9.36 0.18 -18.09
CA PRO A 126 9.84 1.55 -18.24
C PRO A 126 10.80 1.91 -17.10
N ASP A 127 11.67 2.90 -17.33
CA ASP A 127 12.62 3.38 -16.31
C ASP A 127 11.95 4.27 -15.25
N GLU A 128 10.74 4.73 -15.53
CA GLU A 128 9.91 5.47 -14.58
C GLU A 128 9.04 4.48 -13.80
N VAL A 129 9.26 4.47 -12.48
CA VAL A 129 8.50 3.65 -11.53
C VAL A 129 7.94 4.60 -10.48
N PRO A 130 6.66 5.01 -10.58
CA PRO A 130 6.11 6.11 -9.77
C PRO A 130 6.17 5.91 -8.25
N PHE A 131 6.21 4.65 -7.79
CA PHE A 131 6.32 4.30 -6.38
C PHE A 131 7.76 4.03 -5.92
N ALA A 132 8.75 4.19 -6.79
CA ALA A 132 10.15 3.99 -6.44
C ALA A 132 10.72 5.18 -5.64
N PHE A 133 11.70 4.89 -4.81
CA PHE A 133 12.37 5.86 -3.96
C PHE A 133 13.73 6.23 -4.58
N PRO A 134 14.06 7.53 -4.64
CA PRO A 134 15.41 7.97 -4.96
C PRO A 134 16.35 7.70 -3.78
N ASP A 135 17.66 7.62 -4.06
CA ASP A 135 18.68 7.20 -3.09
C ASP A 135 18.71 8.09 -1.85
N GLU A 136 18.44 9.39 -2.00
CA GLU A 136 18.45 10.36 -0.89
C GLU A 136 17.29 10.15 0.11
N ARG A 137 16.32 9.31 -0.25
CA ARG A 137 15.19 8.92 0.62
C ARG A 137 15.33 7.52 1.20
N ILE A 138 16.44 6.83 0.98
CA ILE A 138 16.69 5.47 1.48
C ILE A 138 17.66 5.57 2.67
N ASP A 139 17.30 4.94 3.78
CA ASP A 139 18.07 4.98 5.03
C ASP A 139 18.91 3.73 5.27
N ALA A 140 18.58 2.61 4.61
CA ALA A 140 19.31 1.36 4.74
C ALA A 140 19.20 0.50 3.49
N VAL A 141 20.25 -0.28 3.24
CA VAL A 141 20.30 -1.34 2.25
C VAL A 141 20.76 -2.63 2.94
N VAL A 142 20.15 -3.76 2.57
CA VAL A 142 20.67 -5.08 2.88
C VAL A 142 21.17 -5.67 1.58
N GLU A 143 22.47 -5.95 1.53
CA GLU A 143 23.13 -6.59 0.40
C GLU A 143 23.24 -8.09 0.66
N GLY A 144 22.41 -8.88 -0.02
CA GLY A 144 22.52 -10.34 0.00
C GLY A 144 23.75 -10.81 -0.79
N ASP A 145 24.34 -11.92 -0.34
CA ASP A 145 25.32 -12.65 -1.15
C ASP A 145 24.63 -13.49 -2.25
N SER A 146 25.43 -14.21 -3.03
CA SER A 146 24.91 -15.07 -4.10
C SER A 146 24.03 -16.22 -3.57
N HIS A 147 24.27 -16.68 -2.34
CA HIS A 147 23.44 -17.70 -1.71
C HIS A 147 22.05 -17.14 -1.35
N ALA A 148 21.99 -15.95 -0.75
CA ALA A 148 20.74 -15.25 -0.46
C ALA A 148 19.96 -14.93 -1.74
N GLN A 149 20.64 -14.49 -2.81
CA GLN A 149 20.00 -14.25 -4.11
C GLN A 149 19.44 -15.53 -4.73
N ALA A 150 20.18 -16.65 -4.66
CA ALA A 150 19.70 -17.94 -5.13
C ALA A 150 18.50 -18.45 -4.31
N ALA A 151 18.52 -18.25 -2.98
CA ALA A 151 17.39 -18.58 -2.12
C ALA A 151 16.15 -17.74 -2.46
N LYS A 152 16.32 -16.44 -2.78
CA LYS A 152 15.24 -15.57 -3.26
C LYS A 152 14.67 -16.06 -4.59
N ALA A 153 15.52 -16.45 -5.55
CA ALA A 153 15.07 -17.03 -6.82
C ALA A 153 14.28 -18.34 -6.60
N ALA A 154 14.75 -19.22 -5.71
CA ALA A 154 14.04 -20.46 -5.35
C ALA A 154 12.70 -20.19 -4.66
N ALA A 155 12.63 -19.20 -3.76
CA ALA A 155 11.39 -18.79 -3.12
C ALA A 155 10.39 -18.24 -4.14
N LEU A 156 10.83 -17.38 -5.06
CA LEU A 156 9.99 -16.88 -6.16
C LEU A 156 9.46 -18.02 -7.04
N ALA A 157 10.30 -18.99 -7.38
CA ALA A 157 9.89 -20.16 -8.16
C ALA A 157 8.84 -21.03 -7.45
N ALA A 158 8.86 -21.10 -6.11
CA ALA A 158 7.85 -21.84 -5.34
C ALA A 158 6.44 -21.20 -5.44
N HIS A 159 6.34 -19.91 -5.76
CA HIS A 159 5.08 -19.21 -6.01
C HIS A 159 4.64 -19.32 -7.48
N ALA A 160 4.66 -20.54 -8.04
CA ALA A 160 4.51 -20.82 -9.47
C ALA A 160 3.21 -20.30 -10.12
N THR A 161 2.15 -20.07 -9.36
CA THR A 161 0.90 -19.48 -9.88
C THR A 161 0.94 -17.95 -10.00
N GLN A 162 1.91 -17.31 -9.36
CA GLN A 162 2.04 -15.85 -9.27
C GLN A 162 3.26 -15.34 -10.05
N VAL A 163 4.36 -16.08 -9.99
CA VAL A 163 5.66 -15.66 -10.50
C VAL A 163 6.23 -16.73 -11.42
N THR A 164 6.80 -16.30 -12.54
CA THR A 164 7.65 -17.12 -13.39
C THR A 164 9.09 -16.62 -13.27
N VAL A 165 10.03 -17.51 -12.95
CA VAL A 165 11.48 -17.21 -12.91
C VAL A 165 12.10 -17.51 -14.27
N GLY A 166 13.04 -16.66 -14.70
CA GLY A 166 13.71 -16.74 -16.00
C GLY A 166 14.75 -17.87 -16.04
N PRO A 167 15.27 -18.22 -17.23
CA PRO A 167 16.10 -19.42 -17.43
C PRO A 167 17.35 -19.48 -16.54
N THR A 168 17.95 -18.33 -16.26
CA THR A 168 19.18 -18.20 -15.46
C THR A 168 18.94 -17.91 -13.98
N GLY A 169 17.69 -17.69 -13.57
CA GLY A 169 17.35 -17.25 -12.22
C GLY A 169 17.67 -15.78 -11.90
N ARG A 170 18.06 -14.97 -12.89
CA ARG A 170 18.38 -13.54 -12.71
C ARG A 170 17.19 -12.59 -12.85
N ALA A 171 16.11 -13.03 -13.48
CA ALA A 171 14.89 -12.24 -13.67
C ALA A 171 13.64 -13.06 -13.36
N CYS A 172 12.53 -12.37 -13.08
CA CYS A 172 11.20 -12.96 -12.99
C CYS A 172 10.14 -12.06 -13.64
N ALA A 173 8.95 -12.59 -13.86
CA ALA A 173 7.78 -11.81 -14.24
C ALA A 173 6.52 -12.28 -13.50
N LEU A 174 5.57 -11.37 -13.35
CA LEU A 174 4.21 -11.68 -12.90
C LEU A 174 3.32 -11.99 -14.12
N SER A 175 2.00 -12.10 -13.91
CA SER A 175 1.02 -12.37 -14.97
C SER A 175 0.93 -11.29 -16.06
N ASN A 176 1.51 -10.11 -15.83
CA ASN A 176 1.58 -9.02 -16.80
C ASN A 176 2.79 -9.13 -17.75
N ASN A 177 3.61 -10.18 -17.63
CA ASN A 177 4.82 -10.42 -18.41
C ASN A 177 5.86 -9.29 -18.35
N MET A 178 5.81 -8.44 -17.33
CA MET A 178 6.83 -7.42 -17.11
C MET A 178 8.03 -8.04 -16.40
N ALA A 179 9.20 -8.01 -17.04
CA ALA A 179 10.43 -8.55 -16.47
C ALA A 179 10.93 -7.69 -15.31
N LEU A 180 11.32 -8.31 -14.21
CA LEU A 180 11.92 -7.69 -13.05
C LEU A 180 13.22 -8.41 -12.70
N PRO A 181 14.33 -7.70 -12.46
CA PRO A 181 15.55 -8.33 -11.98
C PRO A 181 15.34 -8.90 -10.57
N ILE A 182 15.85 -10.11 -10.33
CA ILE A 182 15.92 -10.71 -9.00
C ILE A 182 17.17 -10.15 -8.32
N ALA A 183 17.07 -8.95 -7.76
CA ALA A 183 18.18 -8.26 -7.14
C ALA A 183 18.56 -8.85 -5.76
N ALA A 184 19.85 -8.85 -5.47
CA ALA A 184 20.42 -9.20 -4.16
C ALA A 184 20.30 -8.06 -3.13
N GLN A 185 20.15 -6.81 -3.60
CA GLN A 185 19.99 -5.64 -2.75
C GLN A 185 18.51 -5.34 -2.47
N GLU A 186 18.17 -5.12 -1.21
CA GLU A 186 16.86 -4.67 -0.76
C GLU A 186 16.98 -3.39 0.06
N HIS A 187 16.04 -2.45 -0.14
CA HIS A 187 16.16 -1.07 0.34
C HIS A 187 15.07 -0.75 1.34
N TYR A 188 15.41 0.08 2.33
CA TYR A 188 14.53 0.38 3.44
C TYR A 188 14.61 1.85 3.89
N VAL A 189 13.49 2.35 4.43
CA VAL A 189 13.36 3.66 5.08
C VAL A 189 13.12 3.45 6.57
N LEU A 190 13.87 4.12 7.44
CA LEU A 190 13.72 4.03 8.88
C LEU A 190 12.51 4.87 9.31
N ALA A 191 11.40 4.20 9.62
CA ALA A 191 10.16 4.85 10.03
C ALA A 191 10.15 5.26 11.52
N ALA A 192 10.79 4.45 12.38
CA ALA A 192 10.94 4.74 13.81
C ALA A 192 12.14 4.01 14.41
N GLY A 193 12.71 4.59 15.47
CA GLY A 193 13.90 4.09 16.14
C GLY A 193 15.13 4.94 15.84
N VAL A 194 16.30 4.46 16.25
CA VAL A 194 17.58 5.15 16.04
C VAL A 194 18.38 4.39 14.98
N ALA A 195 18.90 5.12 13.99
CA ALA A 195 19.78 4.54 12.99
C ALA A 195 21.07 4.02 13.63
N GLY A 196 21.59 2.90 13.12
CA GLY A 196 22.92 2.44 13.50
C GLY A 196 24.01 3.25 12.82
N THR A 197 25.26 3.04 13.21
CA THR A 197 26.40 3.49 12.41
C THR A 197 26.38 2.77 11.06
N ALA A 198 26.54 3.50 9.96
CA ALA A 198 26.71 2.85 8.65
C ALA A 198 27.96 1.97 8.67
N MET A 199 27.75 0.68 8.49
CA MET A 199 28.82 -0.25 8.17
C MET A 199 28.89 -0.34 6.66
N ASN A 200 30.03 0.09 6.12
CA ASN A 200 30.34 0.03 4.70
C ASN A 200 30.53 -1.45 4.33
N VAL A 201 29.53 -2.07 3.69
CA VAL A 201 29.73 -3.32 2.95
C VAL A 201 29.92 -2.89 1.49
N ALA A 202 31.08 -3.22 0.91
CA ALA A 202 31.40 -2.96 -0.49
C ALA A 202 31.39 -1.49 -1.00
N GLY A 203 31.85 -0.52 -0.20
CA GLY A 203 32.39 0.74 -0.74
C GLY A 203 31.37 1.79 -1.20
N LYS A 204 30.07 1.62 -0.92
CA LYS A 204 29.07 2.68 -1.07
C LYS A 204 28.67 3.23 0.29
N GLN A 205 29.04 4.48 0.54
CA GLN A 205 28.60 5.22 1.72
C GLN A 205 27.12 5.59 1.56
N ILE A 206 26.22 4.80 2.15
CA ILE A 206 24.82 5.19 2.36
C ILE A 206 24.63 5.40 3.86
N CYS A 207 25.28 6.46 4.35
CA CYS A 207 24.86 7.37 5.42
C CYS A 207 25.97 8.42 5.51
N SER A 208 25.65 9.67 5.15
CA SER A 208 26.46 10.80 5.60
C SER A 208 25.89 11.27 6.95
N PRO A 209 26.71 11.56 7.97
CA PRO A 209 26.25 12.15 9.21
C PRO A 209 26.01 13.65 8.99
N VAL A 210 24.96 13.96 8.25
CA VAL A 210 24.34 15.28 8.18
C VAL A 210 22.87 14.90 8.13
N TRP A 211 22.18 14.61 9.23
CA TRP A 211 21.73 15.54 10.26
C TRP A 211 21.45 14.79 11.56
N ALA A 212 22.42 14.69 12.46
CA ALA A 212 22.11 14.45 13.87
C ALA A 212 21.72 15.79 14.52
N SER A 213 20.55 16.32 14.15
CA SER A 213 19.89 17.34 14.96
C SER A 213 18.94 16.60 15.89
N PRO A 214 18.98 16.83 17.22
CA PRO A 214 18.09 16.16 18.15
C PRO A 214 16.70 16.71 17.92
N VAL A 215 15.95 16.09 17.01
CA VAL A 215 14.50 16.19 17.06
C VAL A 215 14.12 15.41 18.30
N THR A 216 14.08 16.14 19.42
CA THR A 216 13.27 15.80 20.59
C THR A 216 12.03 15.09 20.06
N ALA A 217 11.81 13.85 20.52
CA ALA A 217 10.63 13.08 20.20
C ALA A 217 9.40 13.96 20.45
N ARG A 218 8.92 14.65 19.42
CA ARG A 218 7.60 15.24 19.42
C ARG A 218 6.71 14.02 19.40
N ARG A 219 6.24 13.62 20.59
CA ARG A 219 4.99 12.89 20.72
C ARG A 219 4.02 13.58 19.78
N LEU A 220 3.73 12.96 18.65
CA LEU A 220 2.61 13.38 17.83
C LEU A 220 1.40 13.25 18.76
N PRO A 221 0.71 14.35 19.11
CA PRO A 221 -0.57 14.19 19.77
C PRO A 221 -1.46 13.52 18.74
N ILE A 222 -1.85 12.27 18.99
CA ILE A 222 -3.07 11.71 18.39
C ILE A 222 -4.23 12.46 19.04
N ARG A 223 -4.38 13.74 18.68
CA ARG A 223 -5.59 14.51 18.87
C ARG A 223 -6.33 14.38 17.55
N GLN A 224 -7.40 13.58 17.56
CA GLN A 224 -8.35 13.63 16.46
C GLN A 224 -8.84 15.08 16.30
N PRO A 225 -8.70 15.71 15.11
CA PRO A 225 -9.59 16.78 14.77
C PRO A 225 -10.95 16.14 14.44
N ARG A 226 -11.93 16.33 15.33
CA ARG A 226 -13.33 16.34 14.92
C ARG A 226 -13.47 17.42 13.84
N LYS A 227 -13.38 17.01 12.58
CA LYS A 227 -13.96 17.74 11.46
C LYS A 227 -14.85 16.75 10.74
N GLU A 228 -16.13 16.87 11.04
CA GLU A 228 -17.23 16.31 10.27
C GLU A 228 -17.03 16.71 8.80
N PHE A 229 -16.58 15.76 7.98
CA PHE A 229 -16.91 15.78 6.55
C PHE A 229 -18.17 14.95 6.39
N ALA A 230 -19.30 15.57 6.71
CA ALA A 230 -20.60 15.04 6.38
C ALA A 230 -20.79 15.13 4.86
N TRP A 231 -20.76 13.99 4.18
CA TRP A 231 -21.48 13.85 2.91
C TRP A 231 -22.97 13.82 3.24
N THR A 232 -23.62 14.98 3.25
CA THR A 232 -25.08 15.06 3.32
C THR A 232 -25.67 14.89 1.91
N PRO A 233 -26.49 13.86 1.64
CA PRO A 233 -27.47 13.96 0.59
C PRO A 233 -28.57 14.91 1.07
N THR A 234 -28.77 16.02 0.37
CA THR A 234 -29.75 17.05 0.70
C THR A 234 -31.17 16.49 0.65
N TRP A 235 -31.75 16.19 1.82
CA TRP A 235 -33.19 16.10 2.02
C TRP A 235 -33.55 17.04 3.16
N THR A 236 -34.08 18.21 2.83
CA THR A 236 -34.53 19.19 3.82
C THR A 236 -36.00 18.92 4.15
N LEU A 237 -36.24 18.27 5.29
CA LEU A 237 -37.56 18.23 5.94
C LEU A 237 -37.59 19.37 6.97
N THR A 238 -38.22 20.49 6.63
CA THR A 238 -38.53 21.54 7.60
C THR A 238 -39.80 21.15 8.36
N CYS A 239 -39.64 20.72 9.61
CA CYS A 239 -40.73 20.63 10.58
C CYS A 239 -40.57 21.77 11.59
N SER A 240 -41.47 22.75 11.56
CA SER A 240 -41.63 23.72 12.64
C SER A 240 -42.63 23.18 13.66
N THR A 241 -42.27 23.23 14.94
CA THR A 241 -43.12 22.83 16.05
C THR A 241 -44.20 23.89 16.28
N GLY A 242 -45.38 23.67 15.70
CA GLY A 242 -46.63 24.31 16.10
C GLY A 242 -47.30 23.52 17.22
N ARG A 243 -47.76 24.22 18.26
CA ARG A 243 -48.36 23.67 19.46
C ARG A 243 -49.80 23.22 19.19
N THR A 244 -49.99 22.08 18.54
CA THR A 244 -51.17 21.18 18.55
C THR A 244 -50.82 19.96 17.67
N GLY A 245 -50.97 18.75 18.22
CA GLY A 245 -50.50 17.52 17.57
C GLY A 245 -51.20 17.18 16.24
N TRP A 246 -50.54 16.29 15.48
CA TRP A 246 -50.97 15.41 14.37
C TRP A 246 -50.01 15.47 13.16
N THR A 247 -49.46 14.31 12.79
CA THR A 247 -48.44 14.10 11.75
C THR A 247 -49.06 13.52 10.48
N ALA A 248 -48.71 14.05 9.30
CA ALA A 248 -48.89 13.38 8.01
C ALA A 248 -47.72 13.72 7.07
N CYS A 249 -47.16 12.72 6.37
CA CYS A 249 -46.13 12.89 5.35
C CYS A 249 -46.59 12.23 4.04
N SER A 250 -46.55 12.97 2.94
CA SER A 250 -46.71 12.46 1.57
C SER A 250 -45.62 13.04 0.69
N GLY A 251 -44.91 12.20 -0.07
CA GLY A 251 -43.85 12.61 -0.99
C GLY A 251 -44.31 12.70 -2.44
N SER A 252 -43.76 13.65 -3.20
CA SER A 252 -43.78 13.65 -4.67
C SER A 252 -42.51 14.28 -5.25
N SER A 253 -42.03 13.70 -6.35
CA SER A 253 -40.81 14.11 -7.07
C SER A 253 -41.15 14.97 -8.29
N ALA A 254 -40.37 16.04 -8.56
CA ALA A 254 -40.43 16.76 -9.83
C ALA A 254 -39.03 17.07 -10.37
N ARG A 255 -38.77 16.64 -11.61
CA ARG A 255 -37.67 17.11 -12.48
C ARG A 255 -38.09 18.45 -13.10
N SER A 256 -37.14 19.36 -13.29
CA SER A 256 -37.32 20.50 -14.20
C SER A 256 -36.03 20.77 -14.99
N SER A 257 -36.18 20.76 -16.31
CA SER A 257 -35.24 21.32 -17.29
C SER A 257 -35.50 22.82 -17.45
N PRO A 258 -34.51 23.66 -17.83
CA PRO A 258 -34.78 25.01 -18.31
C PRO A 258 -35.11 25.04 -19.81
N ARG A 259 -36.13 25.82 -20.16
CA ARG A 259 -36.63 26.07 -21.51
C ARG A 259 -35.89 27.25 -22.16
N SER A 260 -35.62 27.12 -23.45
CA SER A 260 -35.15 28.16 -24.37
C SER A 260 -36.25 29.18 -24.73
N THR A 261 -35.87 30.44 -24.93
CA THR A 261 -36.67 31.45 -25.64
C THR A 261 -36.37 31.44 -27.14
N ALA A 262 -37.40 31.75 -27.93
CA ALA A 262 -37.55 31.43 -29.34
C ALA A 262 -37.17 32.57 -30.31
N SER A 263 -36.83 32.19 -31.56
CA SER A 263 -37.43 32.77 -32.78
C SER A 263 -37.10 31.91 -34.02
N GLN A 264 -38.17 31.48 -34.72
CA GLN A 264 -38.25 30.81 -36.03
C GLN A 264 -38.52 31.86 -37.13
N PRO A 265 -38.77 31.53 -38.43
CA PRO A 265 -38.36 30.40 -39.30
C PRO A 265 -37.78 30.93 -40.65
N ASP A 266 -37.28 30.12 -41.60
CA ASP A 266 -38.03 29.59 -42.77
C ASP A 266 -37.09 28.65 -43.55
N ARG A 267 -37.48 27.38 -43.79
CA ARG A 267 -38.12 26.80 -44.99
C ARG A 267 -37.18 26.53 -46.18
N ASN A 268 -37.28 25.28 -46.64
CA ASN A 268 -36.98 24.76 -47.99
C ASN A 268 -35.50 24.77 -48.41
N SER A 269 -34.95 23.76 -49.06
CA SER A 269 -35.48 22.50 -49.57
C SER A 269 -34.32 21.69 -50.13
N ALA A 270 -34.45 20.37 -50.04
CA ALA A 270 -34.08 19.37 -51.04
C ALA A 270 -32.63 19.26 -51.57
N ALA A 271 -32.19 18.00 -51.52
CA ALA A 271 -31.64 17.23 -52.63
C ALA A 271 -30.11 17.22 -52.87
N ARG A 272 -29.59 16.00 -52.62
CA ARG A 272 -28.94 15.10 -53.61
C ARG A 272 -27.41 15.13 -53.77
N ARG A 273 -26.92 13.86 -53.72
CA ARG A 273 -25.83 13.21 -54.49
C ARG A 273 -24.41 13.54 -54.01
N LEU A 274 -23.70 12.53 -53.49
CA LEU A 274 -22.87 11.55 -54.22
C LEU A 274 -21.65 12.22 -54.88
N GLY A 275 -20.48 11.82 -54.39
CA GLY A 275 -19.15 12.23 -54.81
C GLY A 275 -18.18 11.92 -53.69
#